data_AF-A0A5C6YL19-F1
#
_entry.id   AF-A0A5C6YL19-F1
#
_cell.length_a   1.000
_cell.length_b   1.000
_cell.length_c   1.000
_cell.angle_alpha   90.00
_cell.angle_beta   90.00
_cell.angle_gamma   90.00
#
_symmetry.space_group_name_H-M   'P 1'
#
loop_
_entity.id
_entity.type
_entity.pdbx_description
1 polymer ?
#
loop_
_entity_poly.entity_id
_entity_poly.type
_entity_poly.pdbx_seq_one_letter_code
_entity_poly.pdbx_strand_id
1 'polypeptide(L)'
;MRTDRTFTMLKPDAVEKGHIGAILDKINASGFRIVALKLTHMTTQDAKAFYEVHSERPFYGELVEYMTRGPIVAAILEKENAVDDFRTLIGATNPADAAEGTIRKLYAASIGENAVHGSDSDENAAIESAFHFAGREMF
;
A
#
# COMPACT_ATOMS: atom_id res chain seq x y z
N MET A 1 -16.90 17.45 7.60
CA MET A 1 -16.78 16.25 8.47
C MET A 1 -15.35 15.76 8.36
N ARG A 2 -14.75 15.31 9.46
CA ARG A 2 -13.41 14.74 9.43
C ARG A 2 -13.54 13.36 8.78
N THR A 3 -13.02 13.23 7.58
CA THR A 3 -12.95 11.98 6.82
C THR A 3 -11.69 11.23 7.22
N ASP A 4 -11.79 9.92 7.41
CA ASP A 4 -10.66 9.08 7.81
C ASP A 4 -9.69 8.90 6.64
N ARG A 5 -8.42 8.64 6.97
CA ARG A 5 -7.36 8.46 5.98
C ARG A 5 -6.64 7.15 6.21
N THR A 6 -6.27 6.49 5.12
CA THR A 6 -5.40 5.32 5.12
C THR A 6 -4.20 5.54 4.21
N PHE A 7 -3.09 4.88 4.50
CA PHE A 7 -1.94 4.85 3.62
C PHE A 7 -1.95 3.56 2.78
N THR A 8 -1.59 3.70 1.51
CA THR A 8 -1.31 2.57 0.64
C THR A 8 -0.05 2.80 -0.17
N MET A 9 0.57 1.71 -0.60
CA MET A 9 1.49 1.76 -1.72
C MET A 9 1.28 0.58 -2.64
N LEU A 10 1.34 0.85 -3.94
CA LEU A 10 1.49 -0.17 -4.97
C LEU A 10 2.96 -0.55 -4.99
N LYS A 11 3.23 -1.83 -4.74
CA LYS A 11 4.56 -2.40 -4.59
C LYS A 11 5.26 -2.54 -5.95
N PRO A 12 6.58 -2.82 -5.98
CA PRO A 12 7.35 -2.83 -7.22
C PRO A 12 6.78 -3.79 -8.28
N ASP A 13 6.28 -4.96 -7.86
CA ASP A 13 5.66 -5.94 -8.77
C ASP A 13 4.45 -5.37 -9.54
N ALA A 14 3.57 -4.63 -8.86
CA ALA A 14 2.41 -4.00 -9.48
C ALA A 14 2.82 -2.89 -10.45
N VAL A 15 3.89 -2.16 -10.14
CA VAL A 15 4.43 -1.12 -11.02
C VAL A 15 5.07 -1.75 -12.26
N GLU A 16 5.92 -2.76 -12.09
CA GLU A 16 6.59 -3.49 -13.16
C GLU A 16 5.60 -4.15 -14.13
N LYS A 17 4.50 -4.71 -13.62
CA LYS A 17 3.45 -5.35 -14.42
C LYS A 17 2.48 -4.36 -15.06
N GLY A 18 2.68 -3.04 -14.88
CA GLY A 18 1.84 -1.99 -15.47
C GLY A 18 0.45 -1.89 -14.85
N HIS A 19 0.29 -2.30 -13.58
CA HIS A 19 -1.02 -2.33 -12.89
C HIS A 19 -1.39 -1.01 -12.19
N ILE A 20 -0.56 0.04 -12.28
CA ILE A 20 -0.81 1.32 -11.60
C ILE A 20 -2.21 1.86 -11.92
N GLY A 21 -2.52 2.05 -13.20
CA GLY A 21 -3.80 2.64 -13.61
C GLY A 21 -5.00 1.79 -13.18
N ALA A 22 -4.91 0.47 -13.33
CA ALA A 22 -6.00 -0.46 -13.01
C ALA A 22 -6.28 -0.54 -11.49
N ILE A 23 -5.23 -0.47 -10.66
CA ILE A 23 -5.38 -0.44 -9.20
C ILE A 23 -5.96 0.91 -8.76
N LEU A 24 -5.45 2.04 -9.27
CA LEU A 24 -5.98 3.37 -8.93
C LEU A 24 -7.43 3.56 -9.37
N ASP A 25 -7.81 3.05 -10.55
CA ASP A 25 -9.19 3.04 -11.03
C ASP A 25 -10.10 2.28 -10.05
N LYS A 26 -9.68 1.08 -9.63
CA LYS A 26 -10.42 0.27 -8.66
C LYS A 26 -10.56 0.95 -7.30
N ILE A 27 -9.54 1.67 -6.84
CA ILE A 27 -9.57 2.47 -5.61
C ILE A 27 -10.64 3.56 -5.71
N ASN A 28 -10.59 4.36 -6.78
CA ASN A 28 -11.57 5.42 -7.02
C ASN A 28 -13.00 4.88 -7.18
N ALA A 29 -13.17 3.79 -7.94
CA ALA A 29 -14.46 3.12 -8.12
C ALA A 29 -15.04 2.56 -6.81
N SER A 30 -14.20 2.33 -5.79
CA SER A 30 -14.62 1.89 -4.45
C SER A 30 -14.94 3.06 -3.50
N GLY A 31 -14.97 4.29 -4.02
CA GLY A 31 -15.37 5.49 -3.29
C GLY A 31 -14.25 6.18 -2.50
N PHE A 32 -12.99 5.76 -2.68
CA PHE A 32 -11.86 6.46 -2.07
C PHE A 32 -11.49 7.70 -2.87
N ARG A 33 -11.16 8.79 -2.17
CA ARG A 33 -10.52 9.97 -2.74
C ARG A 33 -9.01 9.87 -2.54
N ILE A 34 -8.22 10.10 -3.58
CA ILE A 34 -6.77 10.22 -3.47
C ILE A 34 -6.42 11.63 -3.00
N VAL A 35 -5.76 11.76 -1.85
CA VAL A 35 -5.37 13.05 -1.26
C VAL A 35 -3.88 13.36 -1.37
N ALA A 36 -3.07 12.35 -1.66
CA ALA A 36 -1.67 12.46 -2.02
C ALA A 36 -1.29 11.25 -2.89
N LEU A 37 -0.42 11.45 -3.89
CA LEU A 37 0.05 10.38 -4.77
C LEU A 37 1.46 10.71 -5.27
N LYS A 38 2.39 9.76 -5.19
CA LYS A 38 3.70 9.90 -5.83
C LYS A 38 4.29 8.58 -6.27
N LEU A 39 4.94 8.60 -7.43
CA LEU A 39 5.87 7.56 -7.87
C LEU A 39 7.24 7.85 -7.23
N THR A 40 7.77 6.92 -6.46
CA THR A 40 9.04 7.09 -5.74
C THR A 40 9.78 5.76 -5.64
N HIS A 41 11.07 5.78 -5.32
CA HIS A 41 11.85 4.57 -5.08
C HIS A 41 12.41 4.61 -3.66
N MET A 42 12.08 3.61 -2.84
CA MET A 42 12.61 3.51 -1.48
C MET A 42 14.09 3.15 -1.51
N THR A 43 14.89 3.82 -0.68
CA THR A 43 16.24 3.33 -0.38
C THR A 43 16.17 2.12 0.55
N THR A 44 17.25 1.36 0.66
CA THR A 44 17.39 0.28 1.66
C THR A 44 17.17 0.77 3.08
N GLN A 45 17.60 2.00 3.39
CA GLN A 45 17.37 2.60 4.70
C GLN A 45 15.88 2.89 4.92
N ASP A 46 15.20 3.45 3.92
CA ASP A 46 13.75 3.74 4.01
C ASP A 46 12.94 2.46 4.19
N ALA A 47 13.23 1.42 3.40
CA ALA A 47 12.52 0.14 3.48
C ALA A 47 12.71 -0.54 4.83
N LYS A 48 13.93 -0.47 5.40
CA LYS A 48 14.20 -0.97 6.75
C LYS A 48 13.44 -0.19 7.82
N ALA A 49 13.44 1.14 7.75
CA ALA A 49 12.73 1.98 8.70
C ALA A 49 11.21 1.76 8.63
N PHE A 50 10.66 1.67 7.42
CA PHE A 50 9.23 1.44 7.22
C PHE A 50 8.77 0.07 7.75
N TYR A 51 9.58 -0.97 7.57
CA TYR A 51 9.26 -2.33 8.00
C TYR A 51 9.95 -2.75 9.31
N GLU A 52 10.35 -1.79 10.16
CA GLU A 52 11.10 -2.05 11.39
C GLU A 52 10.38 -3.02 12.34
N VAL A 53 9.04 -2.96 12.38
CA VAL A 53 8.18 -3.88 13.16
C VAL A 53 8.35 -5.36 12.75
N HIS A 54 8.91 -5.61 11.57
CA HIS A 54 9.21 -6.95 11.08
C HIS A 54 10.69 -7.32 11.17
N SER A 55 11.56 -6.51 11.78
CA SER A 55 13.01 -6.71 11.83
C SER A 55 13.45 -8.08 12.37
N GLU A 56 12.72 -8.63 13.34
CA GLU A 56 12.98 -9.95 13.94
C GLU A 56 12.35 -11.12 13.15
N ARG A 57 11.66 -10.83 12.04
CA ARG A 57 11.01 -11.86 11.21
C ARG A 57 12.01 -12.43 10.19
N PRO A 58 11.97 -13.75 9.93
CA PRO A 58 12.93 -14.38 9.01
C PRO A 58 12.84 -13.85 7.57
N PHE A 59 11.68 -13.32 7.17
CA PHE A 59 11.45 -12.76 5.83
C PHE A 59 11.87 -11.29 5.69
N TYR A 60 12.35 -10.63 6.74
CA TYR A 60 12.62 -9.18 6.72
C TYR A 60 13.64 -8.78 5.66
N GLY A 61 14.72 -9.56 5.50
CA GLY A 61 15.73 -9.31 4.48
C GLY A 61 15.15 -9.34 3.06
N GLU A 62 14.36 -10.38 2.77
CA GLU A 62 13.67 -10.54 1.48
C GLU A 62 12.65 -9.42 1.24
N LEU A 63 11.94 -8.99 2.29
CA LEU A 63 11.00 -7.88 2.21
C LEU A 63 11.70 -6.56 1.85
N VAL A 64 12.85 -6.28 2.46
CA VAL A 64 13.64 -5.07 2.16
C VAL A 64 14.18 -5.13 0.72
N GLU A 65 14.76 -6.27 0.31
CA GLU A 65 15.25 -6.45 -1.06
C GLU A 65 14.12 -6.26 -2.08
N TYR A 66 12.98 -6.89 -1.82
CA TYR A 66 11.79 -6.78 -2.66
C TYR A 66 11.32 -5.33 -2.80
N MET A 67 11.18 -4.59 -1.70
CA MET A 67 10.65 -3.22 -1.71
C MET A 67 11.62 -2.19 -2.30
N THR A 68 12.90 -2.54 -2.41
CA THR A 68 13.96 -1.68 -2.96
C THR A 68 14.36 -2.05 -4.38
N ARG A 69 13.79 -3.12 -4.96
CA ARG A 69 14.13 -3.57 -6.32
C ARG A 69 13.68 -2.59 -7.42
N GLY A 70 12.69 -1.76 -7.14
CA GLY A 70 12.07 -0.88 -8.12
C GLY A 70 11.18 0.19 -7.48
N PRO A 71 10.56 1.04 -8.31
CA PRO A 71 9.70 2.11 -7.82
C PRO A 71 8.38 1.57 -7.24
N ILE A 72 7.83 2.32 -6.30
CA ILE A 72 6.49 2.17 -5.73
C ILE A 72 5.62 3.37 -6.10
N VAL A 73 4.31 3.19 -6.04
CA VAL A 73 3.37 4.33 -6.01
C VAL A 73 2.80 4.43 -4.61
N ALA A 74 3.23 5.43 -3.85
CA ALA A 74 2.68 5.75 -2.54
C ALA A 74 1.43 6.62 -2.70
N ALA A 75 0.40 6.39 -1.89
CA ALA A 75 -0.81 7.19 -1.88
C ALA A 75 -1.40 7.33 -0.47
N ILE A 76 -2.04 8.46 -0.22
CA ILE A 76 -2.94 8.63 0.92
C ILE A 76 -4.35 8.67 0.35
N LEU A 77 -5.21 7.82 0.92
CA LEU A 77 -6.60 7.68 0.52
C LEU A 77 -7.51 8.19 1.62
N GLU A 78 -8.64 8.76 1.24
CA GLU A 78 -9.62 9.31 2.16
C GLU A 78 -11.01 8.74 1.85
N LYS A 79 -11.68 8.28 2.91
CA LYS A 79 -13.05 7.75 2.91
C LYS A 79 -13.54 7.68 4.36
N GLU A 80 -14.85 7.65 4.59
CA GLU A 80 -15.35 7.14 5.87
C GLU A 80 -14.89 5.70 6.07
N ASN A 81 -14.40 5.35 7.26
CA ASN A 81 -13.89 4.01 7.57
C ASN A 81 -12.71 3.56 6.68
N ALA A 82 -11.84 4.51 6.31
CA ALA A 82 -10.85 4.32 5.23
C ALA A 82 -9.95 3.09 5.40
N VAL A 83 -9.42 2.84 6.62
CA VAL A 83 -8.52 1.71 6.86
C VAL A 83 -9.22 0.38 6.63
N ASP A 84 -10.35 0.14 7.31
CA ASP A 84 -11.06 -1.14 7.24
C ASP A 84 -11.64 -1.42 5.86
N ASP A 85 -12.23 -0.41 5.21
CA ASP A 85 -12.75 -0.54 3.86
C ASP A 85 -11.63 -0.83 2.86
N PHE A 86 -10.45 -0.21 3.04
CA PHE A 86 -9.33 -0.43 2.15
C PHE A 86 -8.73 -1.82 2.36
N ARG A 87 -8.63 -2.28 3.60
CA ARG A 87 -8.23 -3.67 3.92
C ARG A 87 -9.16 -4.70 3.30
N THR A 88 -10.46 -4.41 3.28
CA THR A 88 -11.45 -5.24 2.58
C THR A 88 -11.21 -5.23 1.06
N LEU A 89 -10.95 -4.05 0.47
CA LEU A 89 -10.68 -3.90 -0.95
C LEU A 89 -9.39 -4.61 -1.41
N ILE A 90 -8.32 -4.55 -0.61
CA ILE A 90 -7.06 -5.21 -0.96
C ILE A 90 -7.16 -6.74 -0.92
N GLY A 91 -7.95 -7.29 0.00
CA GLY A 91 -8.10 -8.72 0.21
C GLY A 91 -6.97 -9.36 1.04
N ALA A 92 -7.11 -10.66 1.32
CA ALA A 92 -6.16 -11.43 2.13
C ALA A 92 -4.73 -11.36 1.56
N THR A 93 -3.72 -11.37 2.45
CA THR A 93 -2.30 -11.27 2.09
C THR A 93 -1.88 -12.35 1.09
N ASN A 94 -2.40 -13.56 1.24
CA ASN A 94 -2.24 -14.63 0.28
C ASN A 94 -3.34 -14.53 -0.80
N PRO A 95 -3.00 -14.34 -2.09
CA PRO A 95 -4.01 -14.23 -3.15
C PRO A 95 -4.86 -15.49 -3.35
N ALA A 96 -4.37 -16.66 -2.93
CA ALA A 96 -5.18 -17.89 -2.96
C ALA A 96 -6.42 -17.77 -2.06
N ASP A 97 -6.28 -17.09 -0.92
CA ASP A 97 -7.32 -16.90 0.11
C ASP A 97 -8.09 -15.58 -0.09
N ALA A 98 -7.67 -14.74 -1.04
CA ALA A 98 -8.32 -13.47 -1.31
C ALA A 98 -9.65 -13.66 -2.06
N ALA A 99 -10.68 -12.94 -1.63
CA ALA A 99 -12.00 -12.97 -2.25
C ALA A 99 -11.98 -12.45 -3.69
N GLU A 100 -12.90 -12.96 -4.52
CA GLU A 100 -13.05 -12.48 -5.89
C GLU A 100 -13.28 -10.97 -5.95
N GLY A 101 -12.66 -10.34 -6.94
CA GLY A 101 -12.75 -8.90 -7.13
C GLY A 101 -11.94 -8.06 -6.14
N THR A 102 -11.12 -8.63 -5.25
CA THR A 102 -10.14 -7.87 -4.44
C THR A 102 -8.86 -7.57 -5.24
N ILE A 103 -8.11 -6.54 -4.85
CA ILE A 103 -6.87 -6.14 -5.57
C ILE A 103 -5.87 -7.29 -5.61
N ARG A 104 -5.64 -7.98 -4.49
CA ARG A 104 -4.70 -9.11 -4.45
C ARG A 104 -5.18 -10.28 -5.29
N LYS A 105 -6.48 -10.58 -5.31
CA LYS A 105 -7.01 -11.64 -6.17
C LYS A 105 -6.76 -11.38 -7.66
N LEU A 106 -6.79 -10.11 -8.07
CA LEU A 106 -6.63 -9.69 -9.46
C LEU A 106 -5.17 -9.54 -9.88
N TYR A 107 -4.29 -9.06 -8.99
CA TYR A 107 -2.97 -8.55 -9.38
C TYR A 107 -1.78 -9.13 -8.60
N ALA A 108 -1.99 -9.80 -7.47
CA ALA A 108 -0.88 -10.41 -6.73
C ALA A 108 -0.41 -11.70 -7.40
N ALA A 109 0.90 -11.90 -7.46
CA ALA A 109 1.49 -13.15 -7.95
C ALA A 109 1.67 -14.19 -6.84
N SER A 110 1.96 -13.75 -5.62
CA SER A 110 2.22 -14.65 -4.48
C SER A 110 2.02 -13.92 -3.14
N ILE A 111 2.32 -14.59 -2.02
CA ILE A 111 2.29 -13.97 -0.69
C ILE A 111 3.37 -12.88 -0.52
N GLY A 112 4.54 -13.05 -1.17
CA GLY A 112 5.62 -12.06 -1.15
C GLY A 112 5.38 -10.93 -2.15
N GLU A 113 4.95 -11.29 -3.37
CA GLU A 113 4.57 -10.34 -4.43
C GLU A 113 3.05 -10.12 -4.44
N ASN A 114 2.58 -9.39 -3.43
CA ASN A 114 1.16 -9.22 -3.18
C ASN A 114 0.58 -7.86 -3.64
N ALA A 115 1.20 -7.22 -4.64
CA ALA A 115 0.78 -6.01 -5.33
C ALA A 115 0.64 -4.71 -4.50
N VAL A 116 0.06 -4.76 -3.30
CA VAL A 116 -0.28 -3.58 -2.50
C VAL A 116 -0.06 -3.77 -1.01
N HIS A 117 0.34 -2.67 -0.37
CA HIS A 117 0.31 -2.46 1.08
C HIS A 117 -0.94 -1.65 1.46
N GLY A 118 -1.46 -1.88 2.66
CA GLY A 118 -2.49 -1.04 3.26
C GLY A 118 -2.30 -1.05 4.77
N SER A 119 -2.44 0.11 5.41
CA SER A 119 -2.31 0.25 6.86
C SER A 119 -3.28 -0.68 7.60
N ASP A 120 -2.97 -1.02 8.84
CA ASP A 120 -3.76 -1.92 9.69
C ASP A 120 -4.55 -1.21 10.80
N SER A 121 -4.31 0.09 11.00
CA SER A 121 -5.00 0.97 11.94
C SER A 121 -4.90 2.42 11.50
N ASP A 122 -5.77 3.29 12.04
CA ASP A 122 -5.71 4.74 11.78
C ASP A 122 -4.41 5.38 12.29
N GLU A 123 -3.87 4.86 13.39
CA GLU A 123 -2.60 5.33 13.96
C GLU A 123 -1.44 5.00 13.01
N ASN A 124 -1.36 3.75 12.54
CA ASN A 124 -0.34 3.36 11.56
C ASN A 124 -0.55 4.08 10.22
N ALA A 125 -1.79 4.31 9.78
CA ALA A 125 -2.05 5.11 8.60
C ALA A 125 -1.46 6.52 8.69
N ALA A 126 -1.56 7.16 9.87
CA ALA A 126 -0.97 8.49 10.08
C ALA A 126 0.57 8.44 10.07
N ILE A 127 1.17 7.45 10.72
CA ILE A 127 2.63 7.26 10.77
C ILE A 127 3.18 6.98 9.36
N GLU A 128 2.59 6.02 8.65
CA GLU A 128 2.99 5.64 7.29
C GLU A 128 2.78 6.80 6.30
N SER A 129 1.68 7.54 6.42
CA SER A 129 1.43 8.75 5.63
C SER A 129 2.52 9.81 5.84
N ALA A 130 2.89 10.07 7.10
CA ALA A 130 3.92 11.05 7.44
C ALA A 130 5.34 10.59 7.06
N PHE A 131 5.58 9.28 7.03
CA PHE A 131 6.83 8.71 6.53
C PHE A 131 7.03 9.04 5.05
N HIS A 132 5.96 8.93 4.25
CA HIS A 132 6.04 9.14 2.81
C HIS A 132 5.76 10.59 2.39
N PHE A 133 4.94 11.36 3.08
CA PHE A 133 4.49 12.67 2.59
C PHE A 133 4.67 13.75 3.65
N ALA A 134 5.21 14.89 3.24
CA ALA A 134 5.13 16.11 4.02
C ALA A 134 3.67 16.61 4.07
N GLY A 135 3.30 17.33 5.12
CA GLY A 135 1.92 17.85 5.26
C GLY A 135 1.45 18.73 4.09
N ARG A 136 2.37 19.39 3.38
CA ARG A 136 2.07 20.20 2.18
C ARG A 136 1.71 19.37 0.93
N GLU A 137 1.94 18.06 0.97
CA GLU A 137 1.61 17.13 -0.12
C GLU A 137 0.22 16.51 0.08
N MET A 138 -0.49 16.84 1.17
CA MET A 138 -1.78 16.25 1.54
C MET A 138 -2.92 17.27 1.34
N PHE A 139 -3.86 16.98 0.43
CA PHE A 139 -4.92 17.91 -0.01
C PHE A 139 -6.32 17.63 0.59
#